data_AF-A0A399ZYF2-F1
#
_entry.id   AF-A0A399ZYF2-F1
#
_cell.length_a   1.000
_cell.length_b   1.000
_cell.length_c   1.000
_cell.angle_alpha   90.00
_cell.angle_beta   90.00
_cell.angle_gamma   90.00
#
_symmetry.space_group_name_H-M   'P 1'
#
loop_
_entity.id
_entity.type
_entity.pdbx_description
1 polymer ?
#
loop_
_entity_poly.entity_id
_entity_poly.type
_entity_poly.pdbx_seq_one_letter_code
_entity_poly.pdbx_strand_id
1 'polypeptide(L)'
;MFYNSEIVCMLRLKTKYGKKALSDVGTKCHEEGEGADMATKRFRLKFMFWLDMGKSDEAELAEEIEALKEHRLFSETIRDGIRLICDLRSGRTDRLFVMFPWIAGEVDRGVAAQSQSVQQELERLWGALASQSVVPGTQSNSRPISAGGLAAALPGDDEIKLQVKAVKNGTSGKNFLSSLMSLQQ
;
A
#
# COMPACT_ATOMS: atom_id res chain seq x y z
N MET A 1 -17.14 8.09 -2.52
CA MET A 1 -16.61 9.45 -2.27
C MET A 1 -15.68 9.35 -1.08
N PHE A 2 -14.37 9.31 -1.33
CA PHE A 2 -13.35 9.19 -0.29
C PHE A 2 -13.02 10.59 0.23
N TYR A 3 -13.30 10.85 1.50
CA TYR A 3 -12.74 12.02 2.18
C TYR A 3 -11.27 11.74 2.48
N ASN A 4 -10.39 12.17 1.57
CA ASN A 4 -9.00 12.47 1.91
C ASN A 4 -9.00 13.81 2.64
N SER A 5 -9.33 13.81 3.94
CA SER A 5 -9.03 14.93 4.82
C SER A 5 -7.61 14.77 5.33
N GLU A 6 -6.78 15.71 4.91
CA GLU A 6 -5.40 15.91 5.31
C GLU A 6 -5.28 15.97 6.84
N ILE A 7 -4.83 14.89 7.48
CA ILE A 7 -4.22 14.97 8.82
C ILE A 7 -2.76 15.37 8.64
N VAL A 8 -2.56 16.61 8.19
CA VAL A 8 -1.28 17.31 8.38
C VAL A 8 -1.28 17.80 9.82
N CYS A 9 -0.98 16.90 10.75
CA CYS A 9 -0.54 17.29 12.09
C CYS A 9 0.78 18.04 11.95
N MET A 10 0.71 19.35 11.70
CA MET A 10 1.81 20.28 11.89
C MET A 10 2.14 20.34 13.39
N LEU A 11 2.92 19.37 13.86
CA LEU A 11 3.75 19.54 15.06
C LEU A 11 4.85 20.55 14.72
N ARG A 12 4.50 21.83 14.69
CA ARG A 12 5.47 22.93 14.66
C ARG A 12 6.08 23.06 16.04
N LEU A 13 7.01 22.15 16.35
CA LEU A 13 7.83 22.17 17.55
C LEU A 13 8.67 23.46 17.55
N LYS A 14 8.17 24.52 18.19
CA LYS A 14 8.99 25.65 18.62
C LYS A 14 9.79 25.19 19.84
N THR A 15 10.95 24.59 19.60
CA THR A 15 11.98 24.39 20.63
C THR A 15 12.59 25.74 20.98
N LYS A 16 11.95 26.48 21.89
CA LYS A 16 12.53 27.66 22.54
C LYS A 16 13.25 27.25 23.82
N TYR A 17 14.36 26.51 23.75
CA TYR A 17 15.35 26.49 24.84
C TYR A 17 16.73 26.08 24.29
N GLY A 18 17.70 26.99 24.36
CA GLY A 18 19.12 26.65 24.46
C GLY A 18 19.96 26.67 23.17
N LYS A 19 20.06 27.81 22.48
CA LYS A 19 21.26 28.11 21.67
C LYS A 19 22.44 28.31 22.64
N LYS A 20 23.24 27.28 22.88
CA LYS A 20 24.66 27.46 23.22
C LYS A 20 25.47 27.06 21.98
N ALA A 21 26.04 28.08 21.36
CA ALA A 21 27.02 27.96 20.31
C ALA A 21 28.40 27.62 20.89
N LEU A 22 29.30 27.19 19.99
CA LEU A 22 30.76 27.08 20.12
C LEU A 22 31.23 25.91 21.01
N SER A 23 32.24 25.14 20.64
CA SER A 23 33.20 25.17 19.52
C SER A 23 34.02 23.88 19.61
N ASP A 24 34.61 23.47 18.48
CA ASP A 24 35.87 22.71 18.35
C ASP A 24 36.21 21.64 19.38
N VAL A 25 36.47 20.40 18.90
CA VAL A 25 37.77 19.73 19.07
C VAL A 25 37.78 18.42 18.28
N GLY A 26 38.66 18.37 17.28
CA GLY A 26 39.63 17.28 17.13
C GLY A 26 39.13 15.93 16.65
N THR A 27 39.21 15.73 15.34
CA THR A 27 39.48 14.42 14.76
C THR A 27 40.84 13.91 15.25
N LYS A 28 40.87 12.88 16.08
CA LYS A 28 42.07 12.06 16.31
C LYS A 28 41.68 10.61 16.53
N CYS A 29 41.97 9.78 15.54
CA CYS A 29 41.93 8.33 15.63
C CYS A 29 42.97 7.85 16.64
N HIS A 30 42.55 7.05 17.62
CA HIS A 30 43.40 6.06 18.27
C HIS A 30 42.51 4.93 18.78
N GLU A 31 42.86 3.71 18.37
CA GLU A 31 42.29 2.46 18.86
C GLU A 31 42.81 2.14 20.27
N GLU A 32 42.00 1.31 20.95
CA GLU A 32 42.27 0.52 22.16
C GLU A 32 42.21 1.20 23.54
N GLY A 33 41.28 0.71 24.37
CA GLY A 33 41.39 0.77 25.83
C GLY A 33 40.17 1.32 26.58
N GLU A 34 39.58 0.46 27.41
CA GLU A 34 38.79 0.80 28.61
C GLU A 34 37.43 1.53 28.43
N GLY A 35 36.39 0.71 28.25
CA GLY A 35 35.31 0.56 29.25
C GLY A 35 34.74 1.81 29.93
N ALA A 36 34.54 2.91 29.19
CA ALA A 36 33.74 4.02 29.69
C ALA A 36 32.27 3.58 29.73
N ASP A 37 31.81 3.24 30.93
CA ASP A 37 30.40 3.21 31.30
C ASP A 37 29.79 4.59 31.00
N MET A 38 29.41 4.80 29.73
CA MET A 38 28.64 5.94 29.26
C MET A 38 27.24 5.77 29.85
N ALA A 39 27.15 6.06 31.16
CA ALA A 39 25.94 6.12 31.93
C ALA A 39 24.96 6.98 31.14
N THR A 40 24.10 6.29 30.37
CA THR A 40 23.33 6.90 29.31
C THR A 40 22.29 7.73 30.03
N LYS A 41 22.54 9.04 30.14
CA LYS A 41 21.69 9.95 30.92
C LYS A 41 20.28 9.81 30.40
N ARG A 42 19.42 9.18 31.20
CA ARG A 42 18.01 8.94 30.88
C ARG A 42 17.32 10.30 30.84
N PHE A 43 17.15 10.86 29.65
CA PHE A 43 16.35 12.06 29.48
C PHE A 43 14.88 11.67 29.34
N ARG A 44 14.01 12.38 30.06
CA ARG A 44 12.55 12.25 29.94
C ARG A 44 12.02 13.52 29.32
N LEU A 45 11.22 13.39 28.26
CA LEU A 45 10.54 14.50 27.60
C LEU A 45 9.09 14.55 28.09
N LYS A 46 8.60 15.75 28.40
CA LYS A 46 7.20 16.00 28.73
C LYS A 46 6.56 16.77 27.58
N PHE A 47 5.49 16.21 27.02
CA PHE A 47 4.64 16.87 26.05
C PHE A 47 3.37 17.36 26.74
N MET A 48 2.94 18.59 26.43
CA MET A 48 1.71 19.19 26.94
C MET A 48 0.91 19.72 25.77
N PHE A 49 -0.39 19.43 25.75
CA PHE A 49 -1.35 19.97 24.79
C PHE A 49 -2.60 20.41 25.55
N TRP A 50 -3.36 21.31 24.94
CA TRP A 50 -4.59 21.87 25.48
C TRP A 50 -5.75 21.43 24.58
N LEU A 51 -6.89 21.14 25.18
CA LEU A 51 -8.14 20.80 24.49
C LEU A 51 -9.13 21.96 24.66
N ASP A 52 -9.85 22.28 23.59
CA ASP A 52 -10.88 23.31 23.52
C ASP A 52 -12.26 22.71 23.76
N MET A 53 -12.86 23.02 24.91
CA MET A 53 -14.20 22.52 25.30
C MET A 53 -15.33 23.14 24.48
N GLY A 54 -15.05 24.14 23.64
CA GLY A 54 -16.02 24.69 22.69
C GLY A 54 -16.28 23.77 21.49
N LYS A 55 -15.43 22.76 21.26
CA LYS A 55 -15.59 21.78 20.18
C LYS A 55 -16.06 20.45 20.76
N SER A 56 -17.13 19.88 20.19
CA SER A 56 -17.69 18.59 20.61
C SER A 56 -16.63 17.49 20.62
N ASP A 57 -15.85 17.37 19.55
CA ASP A 57 -14.91 16.27 19.36
C ASP A 57 -13.76 16.32 20.39
N GLU A 58 -13.31 17.53 20.75
CA GLU A 58 -12.27 17.72 21.76
C GLU A 58 -12.83 17.56 23.18
N ALA A 59 -14.12 17.85 23.39
CA ALA A 59 -14.82 17.60 24.65
C ALA A 59 -15.01 16.08 24.90
N GLU A 60 -15.49 15.34 23.89
CA GLU A 60 -15.60 13.87 23.94
C GLU A 60 -14.23 13.22 24.21
N LEU A 61 -13.18 13.73 23.54
CA LEU A 61 -11.82 13.28 23.80
C LEU A 61 -11.38 13.56 25.25
N ALA A 62 -11.79 14.68 25.83
CA ALA A 62 -11.45 15.00 27.22
C ALA A 62 -12.10 14.03 28.21
N GLU A 63 -13.36 13.65 27.98
CA GLU A 63 -14.08 12.65 28.78
C GLU A 63 -13.40 11.28 28.71
N GLU A 64 -13.04 10.82 27.50
CA GLU A 64 -12.32 9.56 27.31
C GLU A 64 -10.94 9.58 28.00
N ILE A 65 -10.23 10.71 27.91
CA ILE A 65 -8.95 10.89 28.61
C ILE A 65 -9.12 10.82 30.14
N GLU A 66 -10.22 11.35 30.67
CA GLU A 66 -10.53 11.28 32.10
C GLU A 66 -10.80 9.83 32.54
N ALA A 67 -11.62 9.09 31.80
CA ALA A 67 -11.85 7.66 32.03
C ALA A 67 -10.54 6.84 31.98
N LEU A 68 -9.70 7.08 30.96
CA LEU A 68 -8.40 6.42 30.84
C LEU A 68 -7.43 6.77 31.99
N LYS A 69 -7.52 7.99 32.55
CA LYS A 69 -6.72 8.40 33.71
C LYS A 69 -7.22 7.73 34.99
N GLU A 70 -8.53 7.58 35.15
CA GLU A 70 -9.13 6.85 36.28
C GLU A 70 -8.58 5.42 36.34
N HIS A 71 -8.50 4.74 35.19
CA HIS A 71 -7.94 3.40 35.07
C HIS A 71 -6.41 3.33 35.01
N ARG A 72 -5.72 4.48 35.04
CA ARG A 72 -4.25 4.60 34.86
C ARG A 72 -3.72 4.05 33.53
N LEU A 73 -4.58 3.87 32.53
CA LEU A 73 -4.23 3.35 31.22
C LEU A 73 -3.83 4.45 30.23
N PHE A 74 -4.13 5.72 30.53
CA PHE A 74 -3.87 6.85 29.63
C PHE A 74 -2.46 6.87 29.01
N SER A 75 -1.41 6.71 29.81
CA SER A 75 -0.03 6.77 29.30
C SER A 75 0.34 5.58 28.42
N GLU A 76 -0.25 4.42 28.68
CA GLU A 76 -0.05 3.20 27.91
C GLU A 76 -0.80 3.30 26.57
N THR A 77 -2.09 3.65 26.62
CA THR A 77 -2.94 3.84 25.44
C THR A 77 -2.36 4.88 24.48
N ILE A 78 -1.91 6.05 24.97
CA ILE A 78 -1.31 7.08 24.12
C ILE A 78 -0.01 6.57 23.47
N ARG A 79 0.83 5.85 24.23
CA ARG A 79 2.08 5.30 23.70
C ARG A 79 1.81 4.27 22.61
N ASP A 80 0.83 3.40 22.83
CA ASP A 80 0.47 2.34 21.90
C ASP A 80 -0.25 2.88 20.66
N GLY A 81 -1.13 3.87 20.82
CA GLY A 81 -1.75 4.59 19.71
C GLY A 81 -0.72 5.32 18.83
N ILE A 82 0.25 6.03 19.43
CA ILE A 82 1.33 6.68 18.66
C ILE A 82 2.16 5.65 17.91
N ARG A 83 2.54 4.55 18.56
CA ARG A 83 3.29 3.46 17.91
C ARG A 83 2.49 2.83 16.78
N LEU A 84 1.19 2.60 16.97
CA LEU A 84 0.29 2.07 15.95
C LEU A 84 0.25 2.98 14.72
N ILE A 85 0.11 4.29 14.90
CA ILE A 85 0.12 5.26 13.78
C ILE A 85 1.45 5.21 13.03
N CYS A 86 2.57 5.14 13.74
CA CYS A 86 3.89 5.01 13.11
C CYS A 86 4.03 3.69 12.33
N ASP A 87 3.56 2.57 12.89
CA ASP A 87 3.62 1.26 12.26
C ASP A 87 2.76 1.22 10.99
N LEU A 88 1.52 1.73 11.04
CA LEU A 88 0.63 1.82 9.88
C LEU A 88 1.21 2.72 8.78
N ARG A 89 1.87 3.83 9.13
CA ARG A 89 2.58 4.67 8.16
C ARG A 89 3.74 3.95 7.49
N SER A 90 4.37 2.99 8.18
CA SER A 90 5.41 2.13 7.62
C SER A 90 4.88 0.91 6.86
N GLY A 91 3.56 0.74 6.76
CA GLY A 91 2.90 -0.42 6.16
C GLY A 91 2.93 -1.67 7.03
N ARG A 92 3.33 -1.57 8.30
CA ARG A 92 3.36 -2.69 9.25
C ARG A 92 2.05 -2.76 10.03
N THR A 93 1.38 -3.91 9.97
CA THR A 93 0.08 -4.13 10.60
C THR A 93 0.13 -5.06 11.82
N ASP A 94 1.31 -5.59 12.16
CA ASP A 94 1.48 -6.54 13.28
C ASP A 94 0.90 -6.01 14.59
N ARG A 95 1.18 -4.75 14.93
CA ARG A 95 0.69 -4.12 16.16
C ARG A 95 -0.83 -3.94 16.17
N LEU A 96 -1.43 -3.69 15.00
CA LEU A 96 -2.88 -3.53 14.87
C LEU A 96 -3.59 -4.82 15.31
N PHE A 97 -3.10 -5.97 14.83
CA PHE A 97 -3.69 -7.27 15.16
C PHE A 97 -3.42 -7.71 16.59
N VAL A 98 -2.31 -7.29 17.19
CA VAL A 98 -2.04 -7.52 18.62
C VAL A 98 -3.02 -6.72 19.50
N MET A 99 -3.28 -5.45 19.15
CA MET A 99 -4.19 -4.60 19.93
C MET A 99 -5.66 -4.95 19.70
N PHE A 100 -6.01 -5.40 18.49
CA PHE A 100 -7.38 -5.69 18.10
C PHE A 100 -7.49 -7.05 17.40
N PRO A 101 -7.43 -8.17 18.15
CA PRO A 101 -7.42 -9.50 17.55
C PRO A 101 -8.65 -9.82 16.71
N TRP A 102 -9.80 -9.25 17.06
CA TRP A 102 -11.05 -9.44 16.31
C TRP A 102 -11.01 -8.87 14.88
N ILE A 103 -10.14 -7.88 14.62
CA ILE A 103 -9.95 -7.32 13.27
C ILE A 103 -9.26 -8.35 12.37
N ALA A 104 -8.35 -9.17 12.89
CA ALA A 104 -7.66 -10.19 12.09
C ALA A 104 -8.66 -11.16 11.45
N GLY A 105 -9.62 -11.66 12.24
CA GLY A 105 -10.65 -12.57 11.73
C GLY A 105 -11.59 -11.92 10.70
N GLU A 106 -11.84 -10.61 10.81
CA GLU A 106 -12.65 -9.86 9.85
C GLU A 106 -11.91 -9.66 8.52
N VAL A 107 -10.63 -9.31 8.59
CA VAL A 107 -9.76 -9.14 7.42
C VAL A 107 -9.59 -10.46 6.68
N ASP A 108 -9.32 -11.56 7.40
CA ASP A 108 -9.16 -12.89 6.81
C ASP A 108 -10.44 -13.35 6.10
N ARG A 109 -11.61 -13.07 6.68
CA ARG A 109 -12.90 -13.36 6.05
C ARG A 109 -13.10 -12.56 4.76
N GLY A 110 -12.74 -11.29 4.76
CA GLY A 110 -12.79 -10.43 3.57
C GLY A 110 -11.85 -10.92 2.46
N VAL A 111 -10.62 -11.28 2.81
CA VAL A 111 -9.62 -11.80 1.86
C VAL A 111 -10.05 -13.15 1.29
N ALA A 112 -10.61 -14.05 2.11
CA ALA A 112 -11.11 -15.34 1.65
C ALA A 112 -12.26 -15.17 0.63
N ALA A 113 -13.22 -14.27 0.90
CA ALA A 113 -14.34 -14.01 -0.01
C ALA A 113 -13.87 -13.43 -1.35
N GLN A 114 -12.93 -12.48 -1.33
CA GLN A 114 -12.36 -11.91 -2.55
C GLN A 114 -11.53 -12.94 -3.33
N SER A 115 -10.75 -13.75 -2.63
CA SER A 115 -9.94 -14.81 -3.26
C SER A 115 -10.83 -15.83 -3.96
N GLN A 116 -11.97 -16.19 -3.36
CA GLN A 116 -12.96 -17.09 -3.97
C GLN A 116 -13.59 -16.48 -5.22
N SER A 117 -13.97 -15.19 -5.21
CA SER A 117 -14.51 -14.54 -6.41
C SER A 117 -13.47 -14.49 -7.54
N VAL A 118 -12.21 -14.20 -7.23
CA VAL A 118 -11.12 -14.17 -8.21
C VAL A 118 -10.84 -15.58 -8.76
N GLN A 119 -10.88 -16.61 -7.90
CA GLN A 119 -10.72 -18.01 -8.32
C GLN A 119 -11.86 -18.47 -9.23
N GLN A 120 -13.11 -18.13 -8.91
CA GLN A 120 -14.26 -18.44 -9.76
C GLN A 120 -14.17 -17.76 -11.13
N GLU A 121 -13.71 -16.51 -11.17
CA GLU A 121 -13.50 -15.80 -12.42
C GLU A 121 -12.37 -16.43 -13.25
N LEU A 122 -11.27 -16.84 -12.61
CA LEU A 122 -10.20 -17.58 -13.26
C LEU A 122 -10.66 -18.92 -13.81
N GLU A 123 -11.45 -19.69 -13.06
CA GLU A 123 -11.98 -20.98 -13.49
C GLU A 123 -12.97 -20.83 -14.65
N ARG A 124 -13.80 -19.79 -14.62
CA ARG A 124 -14.69 -19.43 -15.74
C ARG A 124 -13.90 -19.09 -17.00
N LEU A 125 -12.82 -18.30 -16.87
CA LEU A 125 -11.95 -17.94 -17.99
C LEU A 125 -11.20 -19.17 -18.54
N TRP A 126 -10.68 -20.02 -17.67
CA TRP A 126 -10.04 -21.29 -18.06
C TRP A 126 -11.01 -22.22 -18.79
N GLY A 127 -12.24 -22.36 -18.31
CA GLY A 127 -13.28 -23.16 -18.96
C GLY A 127 -13.59 -22.65 -20.37
N ALA A 128 -13.75 -21.34 -20.55
CA ALA A 128 -14.02 -20.74 -21.86
C ALA A 128 -12.86 -20.96 -22.86
N LEU A 129 -11.61 -20.93 -22.39
CA LEU A 129 -10.43 -21.18 -23.21
C LEU A 129 -10.35 -22.66 -23.63
N ALA A 130 -10.61 -23.58 -22.70
CA ALA A 130 -10.60 -25.01 -22.96
C ALA A 130 -11.65 -25.41 -24.00
N SER A 131 -12.87 -24.85 -23.92
CA SER A 131 -13.95 -25.06 -24.87
C SER A 131 -13.64 -24.52 -26.28
N GLN A 132 -12.81 -23.47 -26.41
CA GLN A 132 -12.35 -22.97 -27.72
C GLN A 132 -11.28 -23.88 -28.37
N SER A 133 -10.61 -24.74 -27.60
CA SER A 133 -9.51 -25.58 -28.13
C SER A 133 -9.95 -26.90 -28.77
N VAL A 134 -11.24 -27.24 -28.71
CA VAL A 134 -11.77 -28.50 -29.28
C VAL A 134 -12.67 -28.20 -30.48
N VAL A 135 -12.06 -27.79 -31.59
CA VAL A 135 -12.64 -28.01 -32.92
C VAL A 135 -11.67 -28.87 -33.72
N PRO A 136 -11.86 -30.20 -33.75
CA PRO A 136 -11.22 -31.05 -34.72
C PRO A 136 -11.92 -30.85 -36.07
N GLY A 137 -11.28 -30.06 -36.93
CA GLY A 137 -11.49 -30.06 -38.37
C GLY A 137 -12.61 -29.15 -38.88
N THR A 138 -12.22 -28.00 -39.43
CA THR A 138 -12.70 -27.59 -40.77
C THR A 138 -11.64 -26.70 -41.42
N GLN A 139 -11.04 -27.26 -42.47
CA GLN A 139 -10.29 -26.65 -43.58
C GLN A 139 -9.67 -25.26 -43.35
N SER A 140 -8.34 -25.30 -43.28
CA SER A 140 -7.39 -24.27 -43.68
C SER A 140 -7.81 -23.54 -44.96
N ASN A 141 -7.99 -22.22 -44.87
CA ASN A 141 -7.66 -21.32 -45.96
C ASN A 141 -6.86 -20.12 -45.44
N SER A 142 -5.81 -20.41 -44.67
CA SER A 142 -4.72 -19.47 -44.43
C SER A 142 -3.79 -19.50 -45.64
N ARG A 143 -3.86 -18.45 -46.47
CA ARG A 143 -2.85 -18.18 -47.49
C ARG A 143 -1.47 -18.12 -46.81
N PRO A 144 -0.45 -18.85 -47.29
CA PRO A 144 0.87 -18.83 -46.70
C PRO A 144 1.52 -17.46 -46.97
N ILE A 145 1.73 -16.68 -45.90
CA ILE A 145 2.72 -15.59 -45.94
C ILE A 145 4.08 -16.26 -46.08
N SER A 146 4.79 -15.93 -47.15
CA SER A 146 6.13 -16.41 -47.42
C SER A 146 7.06 -16.03 -46.27
N ALA A 147 7.56 -17.05 -45.57
CA ALA A 147 8.66 -16.96 -44.63
C ALA A 147 9.96 -16.75 -45.42
N GLY A 148 10.27 -15.49 -45.72
CA GLY A 148 11.63 -15.06 -46.05
C GLY A 148 12.41 -14.90 -44.76
N GLY A 149 13.32 -15.86 -44.51
CA GLY A 149 14.50 -15.84 -43.64
C GLY A 149 14.55 -14.88 -42.44
N LEU A 150 14.86 -15.42 -41.27
CA LEU A 150 16.20 -15.29 -40.68
C LEU A 150 16.33 -16.13 -39.41
N ALA A 151 17.58 -16.49 -39.17
CA ALA A 151 18.04 -17.50 -38.22
C ALA A 151 17.87 -17.10 -36.75
N ALA A 152 17.98 -18.14 -35.93
CA ALA A 152 18.06 -18.10 -34.47
C ALA A 152 19.10 -17.11 -33.92
N ALA A 153 18.70 -16.33 -32.92
CA ALA A 153 19.50 -15.96 -31.74
C ALA A 153 18.62 -15.21 -30.72
N LEU A 154 18.51 -15.74 -29.51
CA LEU A 154 18.29 -14.94 -28.29
C LEU A 154 19.61 -14.21 -27.96
N PRO A 155 19.69 -13.13 -27.14
CA PRO A 155 18.69 -12.55 -26.22
C PRO A 155 18.57 -11.00 -26.31
N GLY A 156 17.49 -10.39 -25.80
CA GLY A 156 17.41 -8.93 -25.68
C GLY A 156 16.05 -8.42 -25.23
N ASP A 157 16.06 -7.69 -24.12
CA ASP A 157 14.93 -7.04 -23.44
C ASP A 157 14.45 -5.82 -24.23
N ASP A 158 13.79 -6.05 -25.37
CA ASP A 158 13.20 -4.98 -26.18
C ASP A 158 11.72 -4.79 -25.84
N GLU A 159 11.46 -3.72 -25.09
CA GLU A 159 10.18 -3.08 -24.85
C GLU A 159 9.27 -3.13 -26.09
N ILE A 160 8.23 -3.98 -26.04
CA ILE A 160 7.23 -4.09 -27.11
C ILE A 160 6.38 -2.80 -27.11
N LYS A 161 6.86 -1.79 -27.83
CA LYS A 161 6.13 -0.55 -28.07
C LYS A 161 5.00 -0.79 -29.07
N LEU A 162 3.81 -1.10 -28.55
CA LEU A 162 2.57 -1.18 -29.31
C LEU A 162 2.26 0.17 -29.97
N GLN A 163 2.63 0.33 -31.24
CA GLN A 163 2.20 1.47 -32.05
C GLN A 163 0.73 1.28 -32.44
N VAL A 164 -0.19 1.76 -31.60
CA VAL A 164 -1.61 1.88 -31.97
C VAL A 164 -1.77 3.08 -32.90
N LYS A 165 -1.59 2.87 -34.21
CA LYS A 165 -2.00 3.85 -35.21
C LYS A 165 -3.52 3.79 -35.34
N ALA A 166 -4.20 4.83 -34.85
CA ALA A 166 -5.61 5.02 -35.08
C ALA A 166 -5.85 5.24 -36.59
N VAL A 167 -6.33 4.21 -37.27
CA VAL A 167 -6.79 4.34 -38.66
C VAL A 167 -8.13 5.08 -38.61
N LYS A 168 -8.17 6.30 -39.15
CA LYS A 168 -9.33 7.21 -39.20
C LYS A 168 -10.48 6.72 -40.11
N ASN A 169 -10.48 5.46 -40.51
CA ASN A 169 -11.52 4.89 -41.34
C ASN A 169 -12.42 4.08 -40.40
N GLY A 170 -13.65 4.56 -40.18
CA GLY A 170 -14.66 3.98 -39.28
C GLY A 170 -15.16 2.56 -39.65
N THR A 171 -14.35 1.78 -40.36
CA THR A 171 -14.61 0.42 -40.79
C THR A 171 -14.44 -0.58 -39.63
N SER A 172 -13.59 -0.29 -38.64
CA SER A 172 -13.36 -1.18 -37.50
C SER A 172 -14.61 -1.41 -36.64
N GLY A 173 -15.46 -0.38 -36.47
CA GLY A 173 -16.73 -0.53 -35.74
C GLY A 173 -17.73 -1.44 -36.45
N LYS A 174 -17.75 -1.43 -37.78
CA LYS A 174 -18.65 -2.30 -38.58
C LYS A 174 -18.24 -3.76 -38.51
N ASN A 175 -16.94 -4.04 -38.55
CA ASN A 175 -16.43 -5.40 -38.41
C ASN A 175 -16.72 -5.95 -36.99
N PHE A 176 -16.58 -5.11 -35.96
CA PHE A 176 -16.90 -5.51 -34.59
C PHE A 176 -18.40 -5.81 -34.40
N LEU A 177 -19.28 -4.94 -34.92
CA LEU A 177 -20.73 -5.16 -34.87
C LEU A 177 -21.17 -6.37 -35.70
N SER A 178 -20.55 -6.60 -36.86
CA SER A 178 -20.77 -7.78 -37.68
C SER A 178 -20.42 -9.06 -36.93
N SER A 179 -19.26 -9.10 -36.25
CA SER A 179 -18.86 -10.26 -35.45
C SER A 179 -19.79 -10.52 -34.26
N LEU A 180 -20.38 -9.47 -33.68
CA LEU A 180 -21.30 -9.60 -32.55
C LEU A 180 -22.67 -10.14 -32.97
N MET A 181 -23.18 -9.71 -34.14
CA MET A 181 -24.44 -10.19 -34.70
C MET A 181 -24.35 -11.65 -35.18
N SER A 182 -23.21 -12.08 -35.72
CA SER A 182 -23.00 -13.47 -36.14
C SER A 182 -22.90 -14.47 -34.99
N LEU A 183 -22.72 -14.01 -33.75
CA LEU A 183 -22.65 -14.88 -32.57
C LEU A 183 -24.04 -15.25 -32.01
N GLN A 184 -25.10 -14.63 -32.52
CA GLN A 184 -26.49 -14.78 -32.06
C GLN A 184 -27.34 -15.71 -32.93
N GLN A 185 -26.77 -16.31 -33.97
CA GLN A 185 -27.38 -17.37 -34.79
C GLN A 185 -26.76 -18.72 -34.45
#